data_AF-A0A6J2QXU2-F1
#
_entry.id   AF-A0A6J2QXU2-F1
#
_cell.length_a   1.000
_cell.length_b   1.000
_cell.length_c   1.000
_cell.angle_alpha   90.00
_cell.angle_beta   90.00
_cell.angle_gamma   90.00
#
_symmetry.space_group_name_H-M   'P 1'
#
loop_
_entity.id
_entity.type
_entity.pdbx_description
1 polymer ?
#
loop_
_entity_poly.entity_id
_entity_poly.type
_entity_poly.pdbx_seq_one_letter_code
_entity_poly.pdbx_strand_id
1 'polypeptide(L)'
;MMFGVNHIGHFLLTNLLLDRLKECEPSRVVSLSSVAHNFGTINFDCLNTHKALGLGTSFMEVLQIYSDSKLCNVLFTHELAKRLQGTKVTCYCLHPGAINSELARNTNSVMQMVLKPLTAFFFKDTIQGSQTTLHCAVQEGIELLNGRYFSNCTVREVYAKAKDDAAAKKLWELSERLSGLA
;
A
#
# COMPACT_ATOMS: atom_id res chain seq x y z
N MET A 1 1.53 9.82 11.55
CA MET A 1 1.46 10.59 10.28
C MET A 1 1.42 9.67 9.07
N MET A 2 2.27 8.64 9.00
CA MET A 2 2.35 7.75 7.83
C MET A 2 1.05 6.98 7.52
N PHE A 3 0.30 6.50 8.51
CA PHE A 3 -0.99 5.86 8.26
C PHE A 3 -1.99 6.81 7.58
N GLY A 4 -2.08 8.05 8.04
CA GLY A 4 -2.93 9.08 7.43
C GLY A 4 -2.56 9.37 5.98
N VAL A 5 -1.26 9.56 5.70
CA VAL A 5 -0.76 9.90 4.35
C VAL A 5 -0.80 8.69 3.41
N ASN A 6 -0.25 7.55 3.83
CA ASN A 6 -0.06 6.39 2.96
C ASN A 6 -1.35 5.60 2.72
N HIS A 7 -2.30 5.66 3.65
CA HIS A 7 -3.53 4.87 3.61
C HIS A 7 -4.79 5.73 3.61
N ILE A 8 -5.09 6.52 4.66
CA ILE A 8 -6.39 7.23 4.76
C ILE A 8 -6.61 8.24 3.62
N GLY A 9 -5.61 9.03 3.26
CA GLY A 9 -5.72 9.97 2.14
C GLY A 9 -5.96 9.27 0.80
N HIS A 10 -5.29 8.14 0.58
CA HIS A 10 -5.47 7.33 -0.63
C HIS A 10 -6.83 6.62 -0.64
N PHE A 11 -7.26 6.10 0.52
CA PHE A 11 -8.58 5.50 0.70
C PHE A 11 -9.69 6.49 0.34
N LEU A 12 -9.64 7.71 0.88
CA LEU A 12 -10.61 8.75 0.57
C LEU A 12 -10.58 9.11 -0.92
N LEU A 13 -9.40 9.37 -1.48
CA LEU A 13 -9.24 9.71 -2.90
C LEU A 13 -9.84 8.63 -3.81
N THR A 14 -9.54 7.35 -3.55
CA THR A 14 -10.06 6.24 -4.36
C THR A 14 -11.58 6.14 -4.27
N ASN A 15 -12.17 6.31 -3.08
CA ASN A 15 -13.62 6.26 -2.91
C ASN A 15 -14.32 7.44 -3.61
N LEU A 16 -13.76 8.65 -3.55
CA LEU A 16 -14.31 9.81 -4.27
C LEU A 16 -14.27 9.66 -5.80
N LEU A 17 -13.31 8.90 -6.32
CA LEU A 17 -13.17 8.63 -7.76
C LEU A 17 -13.93 7.37 -8.21
N LEU A 18 -14.51 6.61 -7.28
CA LEU A 18 -14.97 5.25 -7.57
C LEU A 18 -16.10 5.20 -8.59
N ASP A 19 -17.06 6.12 -8.51
CA ASP A 19 -18.17 6.16 -9.45
C ASP A 19 -17.70 6.54 -10.85
N ARG A 20 -16.75 7.47 -10.96
CA ARG A 20 -16.13 7.82 -12.23
C ARG A 20 -15.33 6.66 -12.84
N LEU A 21 -14.64 5.89 -12.00
CA LEU A 21 -13.91 4.69 -12.45
C LEU A 21 -14.86 3.63 -13.02
N LYS A 22 -16.07 3.48 -12.46
CA LYS A 22 -17.11 2.57 -12.98
C LYS A 22 -17.75 3.09 -14.28
N GLU A 23 -17.88 4.40 -14.45
CA GLU A 23 -18.35 4.98 -15.72
C GLU A 23 -17.33 4.80 -16.87
N CYS A 24 -16.03 4.82 -16.55
CA CYS A 24 -14.94 4.71 -17.51
C CYS A 24 -14.39 3.29 -17.66
N GLU A 25 -15.24 2.26 -17.49
CA GLU A 25 -14.82 0.87 -17.61
C GLU A 25 -14.28 0.52 -19.01
N PRO A 26 -13.19 -0.28 -19.11
CA PRO A 26 -12.42 -0.88 -18.02
C PRO A 26 -11.44 0.12 -17.37
N SER A 27 -11.32 0.07 -16.04
CA SER A 27 -10.42 0.95 -15.29
C SER A 27 -9.66 0.19 -14.20
N ARG A 28 -8.60 0.80 -13.66
CA ARG A 28 -7.65 0.13 -12.74
C ARG A 28 -7.28 1.03 -11.57
N VAL A 29 -7.26 0.46 -10.38
CA VAL A 29 -6.69 1.08 -9.18
C VAL A 29 -5.40 0.35 -8.82
N VAL A 30 -4.27 1.06 -8.83
CA VAL A 30 -2.96 0.49 -8.51
C VAL A 30 -2.44 1.13 -7.22
N SER A 31 -2.31 0.33 -6.16
CA SER A 31 -1.84 0.79 -4.85
C SER A 31 -0.40 0.36 -4.59
N LEU A 32 0.46 1.31 -4.20
CA LEU A 32 1.85 1.03 -3.86
C LEU A 32 2.00 0.59 -2.39
N SER A 33 2.48 -0.63 -2.20
CA SER A 33 2.93 -1.20 -0.94
C SER A 33 4.46 -1.34 -0.91
N SER A 34 4.99 -2.23 -0.08
CA SER A 34 6.41 -2.53 0.10
C SER A 34 6.58 -3.94 0.64
N VAL A 35 7.75 -4.57 0.47
CA VAL A 35 8.10 -5.81 1.20
C VAL A 35 7.93 -5.67 2.72
N ALA A 36 8.02 -4.44 3.24
CA ALA A 36 7.79 -4.10 4.64
C ALA A 36 6.41 -4.54 5.16
N HIS A 37 5.40 -4.67 4.29
CA HIS A 37 4.05 -5.15 4.70
C HIS A 37 4.09 -6.53 5.36
N ASN A 38 5.08 -7.37 5.04
CA ASN A 38 5.27 -8.68 5.66
C ASN A 38 5.54 -8.59 7.17
N PHE A 39 6.07 -7.46 7.65
CA PHE A 39 6.34 -7.19 9.06
C PHE A 39 5.25 -6.32 9.72
N GLY A 40 4.31 -5.79 8.93
CA GLY A 40 3.22 -4.98 9.43
C GLY A 40 2.26 -5.78 10.32
N THR A 41 1.64 -5.11 11.27
CA THR A 41 0.60 -5.62 12.17
C THR A 41 -0.46 -4.55 12.35
N ILE A 42 -1.74 -4.90 12.21
CA ILE A 42 -2.82 -3.94 12.42
C ILE A 42 -3.31 -4.05 13.86
N ASN A 43 -2.94 -3.05 14.67
CA ASN A 43 -3.56 -2.85 15.98
C ASN A 43 -4.71 -1.85 15.86
N PHE A 44 -5.93 -2.37 15.73
CA PHE A 44 -7.13 -1.54 15.58
C PHE A 44 -7.40 -0.62 16.77
N ASP A 45 -7.02 -1.00 17.99
CA ASP A 45 -7.20 -0.17 19.18
C ASP A 45 -6.24 1.03 19.15
N CYS A 46 -5.01 0.81 18.67
CA CYS A 46 -4.03 1.87 18.45
C CYS A 46 -4.46 2.84 17.33
N LEU A 47 -5.07 2.33 16.26
CA LEU A 47 -5.60 3.15 15.17
C LEU A 47 -6.79 4.00 15.62
N ASN A 48 -7.73 3.42 16.37
CA ASN A 48 -8.90 4.12 16.93
C ASN A 48 -8.53 5.23 17.90
N THR A 49 -7.44 5.06 18.66
CA THR A 49 -6.97 6.06 19.63
C THR A 49 -6.05 7.12 19.00
N HIS A 50 -5.93 7.15 17.68
CA HIS A 50 -5.03 8.02 16.91
C HIS A 50 -3.54 7.93 17.32
N LYS A 51 -3.16 6.99 18.18
CA LYS A 51 -1.77 6.80 18.63
C LYS A 51 -0.85 6.42 17.48
N ALA A 52 -1.36 5.65 16.52
CA ALA A 52 -0.66 5.34 15.27
C ALA A 52 -0.44 6.56 14.33
N LEU A 53 -1.08 7.70 14.63
CA LEU A 53 -0.78 8.97 13.96
C LEU A 53 0.44 9.68 14.56
N GLY A 54 1.07 9.14 15.61
CA GLY A 54 2.36 9.61 16.13
C GLY A 54 3.50 9.56 15.10
N LEU A 55 4.61 10.22 15.43
CA LEU A 55 5.83 10.26 14.61
C LEU A 55 6.78 9.08 14.87
N GLY A 56 6.47 8.22 15.83
CA GLY A 56 7.41 7.23 16.37
C GLY A 56 8.53 7.90 17.17
N THR A 57 8.97 7.25 18.24
CA THR A 57 10.03 7.74 19.13
C THR A 57 11.39 7.09 18.86
N SER A 58 11.39 5.97 18.12
CA SER A 58 12.59 5.24 17.74
C SER A 58 12.54 4.81 16.27
N PHE A 59 13.69 4.48 15.69
CA PHE A 59 13.78 3.98 14.32
C PHE A 59 12.93 2.72 14.09
N MET A 60 12.96 1.77 15.03
CA MET A 60 12.17 0.54 14.94
C MET A 60 10.67 0.83 14.94
N GLU A 61 10.22 1.78 15.75
CA GLU A 61 8.82 2.20 15.77
C GLU A 61 8.41 2.88 14.47
N VAL A 62 9.25 3.74 13.90
CA VAL A 62 9.02 4.37 12.59
C VAL A 62 8.92 3.31 11.49
N LEU A 63 9.83 2.33 11.46
CA LEU A 63 9.76 1.23 10.51
C LEU A 63 8.50 0.38 10.70
N GLN A 64 8.08 0.15 11.94
CA GLN A 64 6.85 -0.58 12.22
C GLN A 64 5.63 0.17 11.71
N ILE A 65 5.49 1.46 12.04
CA ILE A 65 4.39 2.32 11.55
C ILE A 65 4.36 2.34 10.01
N TYR A 66 5.52 2.42 9.37
CA TYR A 66 5.61 2.32 7.91
C TYR A 66 5.13 0.95 7.41
N SER A 67 5.61 -0.14 8.00
CA SER A 67 5.23 -1.52 7.67
C SER A 67 3.72 -1.75 7.83
N ASP A 68 3.13 -1.25 8.91
CA ASP A 68 1.69 -1.30 9.19
C ASP A 68 0.91 -0.56 8.10
N SER A 69 1.37 0.65 7.72
CA SER A 69 0.72 1.41 6.64
C SER A 69 0.79 0.69 5.29
N LYS A 70 1.87 -0.04 5.02
CA LYS A 70 2.03 -0.81 3.78
C LYS A 70 1.22 -2.11 3.78
N LEU A 71 0.98 -2.70 4.95
CA LEU A 71 0.01 -3.79 5.12
C LEU A 71 -1.42 -3.30 4.90
N CYS A 72 -1.77 -2.10 5.38
CA CYS A 72 -3.09 -1.51 5.14
C CYS A 72 -3.37 -1.37 3.64
N ASN A 73 -2.38 -0.97 2.83
CA ASN A 73 -2.54 -0.87 1.37
C ASN A 73 -2.81 -2.23 0.71
N VAL A 74 -2.26 -3.34 1.23
CA VAL A 74 -2.55 -4.69 0.68
C VAL A 74 -3.97 -5.12 1.01
N LEU A 75 -4.38 -4.95 2.28
CA LEU A 75 -5.74 -5.27 2.74
C LEU A 75 -6.79 -4.38 2.08
N PHE A 76 -6.45 -3.10 1.83
CA PHE A 76 -7.28 -2.18 1.07
C PHE A 76 -7.55 -2.68 -0.34
N THR A 77 -6.50 -3.04 -1.09
CA THR A 77 -6.67 -3.58 -2.45
C THR A 77 -7.49 -4.87 -2.44
N HIS A 78 -7.26 -5.75 -1.46
CA HIS A 78 -8.01 -7.00 -1.30
C HIS A 78 -9.51 -6.74 -1.09
N GLU A 79 -9.87 -5.85 -0.17
CA GLU A 79 -11.27 -5.52 0.10
C GLU A 79 -11.91 -4.71 -1.04
N LEU A 80 -11.18 -3.77 -1.65
CA LEU A 80 -11.67 -2.99 -2.79
C LEU A 80 -12.01 -3.91 -3.98
N ALA A 81 -11.13 -4.87 -4.29
CA ALA A 81 -11.36 -5.85 -5.35
C ALA A 81 -12.63 -6.68 -5.10
N LYS A 82 -12.87 -7.08 -3.84
CA LYS A 82 -14.10 -7.80 -3.44
C LYS A 82 -15.35 -6.93 -3.61
N ARG A 83 -15.29 -5.67 -3.17
CA ARG A 83 -16.41 -4.73 -3.27
C ARG A 83 -16.77 -4.35 -4.71
N LEU A 84 -15.80 -4.43 -5.62
CA LEU A 84 -15.97 -4.14 -7.04
C LEU A 84 -16.27 -5.38 -7.89
N GLN A 85 -16.52 -6.53 -7.27
CA GLN A 85 -16.99 -7.70 -7.99
C GLN A 85 -18.27 -7.38 -8.79
N GLY A 86 -18.29 -7.80 -10.05
CA GLY A 86 -19.38 -7.48 -10.99
C GLY A 86 -19.16 -6.21 -11.81
N THR A 87 -18.17 -5.38 -11.47
CA THR A 87 -17.72 -4.24 -12.30
C THR A 87 -16.52 -4.65 -13.14
N LYS A 88 -16.11 -3.81 -14.11
CA LYS A 88 -14.84 -3.96 -14.86
C LYS A 88 -13.71 -3.09 -14.29
N VAL A 89 -13.83 -2.69 -13.03
CA VAL A 89 -12.78 -1.99 -12.30
C VAL A 89 -11.93 -3.02 -11.57
N THR A 90 -10.64 -3.10 -11.94
CA THR A 90 -9.68 -4.04 -11.31
C THR A 90 -8.74 -3.31 -10.36
N CYS A 91 -8.25 -4.03 -9.35
CA CYS A 91 -7.42 -3.47 -8.29
C CYS A 91 -6.16 -4.32 -8.12
N TYR A 92 -5.00 -3.67 -8.07
CA TYR A 92 -3.72 -4.34 -7.90
C TYR A 92 -2.90 -3.63 -6.82
N CYS A 93 -2.20 -4.42 -6.00
CA CYS A 93 -1.25 -3.91 -5.03
C CYS A 93 0.15 -4.34 -5.47
N LEU A 94 1.18 -3.54 -5.21
CA LEU A 94 2.54 -3.93 -5.61
C LEU A 94 3.64 -3.42 -4.70
N HIS A 95 4.78 -4.10 -4.77
CA HIS A 95 6.06 -3.57 -4.34
C HIS A 95 6.96 -3.27 -5.55
N PRO A 96 7.46 -2.04 -5.69
CA PRO A 96 8.24 -1.63 -6.85
C PRO A 96 9.70 -2.14 -6.82
N GLY A 97 10.13 -2.78 -5.72
CA GLY A 97 11.53 -3.11 -5.44
C GLY A 97 12.14 -2.17 -4.41
N ALA A 98 13.34 -2.48 -3.93
CA ALA A 98 14.17 -1.52 -3.22
C ALA A 98 14.65 -0.50 -4.24
N ILE A 99 14.01 0.68 -4.31
CA ILE A 99 14.37 1.74 -5.27
C ILE A 99 15.20 2.80 -4.55
N ASN A 100 16.32 3.18 -5.13
CA ASN A 100 17.16 4.25 -4.59
C ASN A 100 16.39 5.56 -4.77
N SER A 101 15.60 5.90 -3.75
CA SER A 101 14.60 6.95 -3.79
C SER A 101 14.78 7.84 -2.58
N GLU A 102 14.31 9.08 -2.70
CA GLU A 102 14.36 10.11 -1.67
C GLU A 102 13.45 9.82 -0.45
N LEU A 103 13.03 8.58 -0.23
CA LEU A 103 12.21 8.16 0.92
C LEU A 103 12.92 8.42 2.26
N ALA A 104 14.25 8.32 2.28
CA ALA A 104 15.05 8.54 3.48
C ALA A 104 15.63 9.97 3.58
N ARG A 105 15.26 10.90 2.68
CA ARG A 105 15.92 12.23 2.60
C ARG A 105 15.82 13.07 3.87
N ASN A 106 14.76 12.86 4.65
CA ASN A 106 14.50 13.56 5.91
C ASN A 106 14.89 12.72 7.14
N THR A 107 15.66 11.65 6.97
CA THR A 107 16.20 10.88 8.09
C THR A 107 17.48 11.52 8.63
N ASN A 108 17.78 11.28 9.91
CA ASN A 108 18.96 11.87 10.56
C ASN A 108 20.27 11.44 9.88
N SER A 109 21.33 12.23 10.05
CA SER A 109 22.60 12.07 9.30
C SER A 109 23.29 10.72 9.55
N VAL A 110 23.12 10.14 10.74
CA VAL A 110 23.66 8.80 11.10
C VAL A 110 22.94 7.71 10.29
N MET A 111 21.62 7.80 10.18
CA MET A 111 20.81 6.87 9.42
C MET A 111 21.06 6.99 7.91
N GLN A 112 21.27 8.21 7.41
CA GLN A 112 21.69 8.40 6.01
C GLN A 112 23.05 7.77 5.72
N MET A 113 24.00 7.82 6.67
CA MET A 113 25.33 7.23 6.51
C MET A 113 25.28 5.69 6.43
N VAL A 114 24.37 5.06 7.18
CA VAL A 114 24.18 3.60 7.16
C VAL A 114 23.37 3.14 5.93
N LEU A 115 22.35 3.91 5.54
CA LEU A 115 21.47 3.54 4.42
C LEU A 115 22.11 3.79 3.05
N LYS A 116 22.93 4.84 2.88
CA LYS A 116 23.57 5.20 1.60
C LYS A 116 24.37 4.08 0.92
N PRO A 117 25.27 3.33 1.60
CA PRO A 117 26.01 2.25 0.94
C PRO A 117 25.12 1.05 0.58
N LEU A 118 24.06 0.78 1.37
CA LEU A 118 23.07 -0.26 1.08
C LEU A 118 22.19 0.11 -0.12
N THR A 119 21.83 1.39 -0.25
CA THR A 119 21.04 1.90 -1.38
C THR A 119 21.84 2.02 -2.67
N ALA A 120 23.16 2.11 -2.62
CA ALA A 120 24.00 2.18 -3.83
C ALA A 120 24.19 0.81 -4.53
N PHE A 121 24.18 -0.30 -3.79
CA PHE A 121 24.52 -1.62 -4.34
C PHE A 121 23.34 -2.57 -4.57
N PHE A 122 22.24 -2.42 -3.82
CA PHE A 122 21.12 -3.37 -3.87
C PHE A 122 19.83 -2.79 -4.45
N PHE A 123 19.83 -1.49 -4.79
CA PHE A 123 18.60 -0.80 -5.14
C PHE A 123 18.52 -0.54 -6.65
N LYS A 124 17.33 -0.73 -7.18
CA LYS A 124 16.95 -0.45 -8.56
C LYS A 124 16.97 1.06 -8.82
N ASP A 125 17.23 1.42 -10.07
CA ASP A 125 16.93 2.77 -10.55
C ASP A 125 15.40 2.98 -10.67
N THR A 126 14.99 4.22 -10.97
CA THR A 126 13.58 4.58 -11.08
C THR A 126 12.88 3.93 -12.28
N ILE A 127 13.62 3.64 -13.37
CA ILE A 127 13.08 2.99 -14.56
C ILE A 127 12.72 1.54 -14.22
N GLN A 128 13.66 0.80 -13.63
CA GLN A 128 13.47 -0.56 -13.13
C GLN A 128 12.43 -0.63 -12.01
N GLY A 129 12.40 0.38 -11.14
CA GLY A 129 11.44 0.51 -10.05
C GLY A 129 10.00 0.71 -10.50
N SER A 130 9.81 1.47 -11.59
CA SER A 130 8.48 1.75 -12.15
C SER A 130 7.87 0.58 -12.91
N GLN A 131 8.67 -0.41 -13.33
CA GLN A 131 8.21 -1.51 -14.19
C GLN A 131 6.99 -2.25 -13.63
N THR A 132 6.98 -2.56 -12.33
CA THR A 132 5.83 -3.28 -11.75
C THR A 132 4.59 -2.39 -11.70
N THR A 133 4.75 -1.10 -11.43
CA THR A 133 3.66 -0.11 -11.49
C THR A 133 3.08 -0.01 -12.89
N LEU A 134 3.94 0.14 -13.90
CA LEU A 134 3.53 0.19 -15.29
C LEU A 134 2.85 -1.11 -15.70
N HIS A 135 3.41 -2.27 -15.33
CA HIS A 135 2.80 -3.57 -15.60
C HIS A 135 1.36 -3.65 -15.04
N CYS A 136 1.14 -3.31 -13.76
CA CYS A 136 -0.21 -3.28 -13.19
C CYS A 136 -1.12 -2.26 -13.89
N ALA A 137 -0.58 -1.12 -14.31
CA ALA A 137 -1.36 -0.05 -14.94
C ALA A 137 -1.76 -0.36 -16.39
N VAL A 138 -0.90 -1.00 -17.20
CA VAL A 138 -1.09 -1.10 -18.65
C VAL A 138 -1.05 -2.51 -19.24
N GLN A 139 -0.59 -3.53 -18.50
CA GLN A 139 -0.52 -4.89 -19.05
C GLN A 139 -1.92 -5.43 -19.32
N GLU A 140 -2.19 -5.90 -20.53
CA GLU A 140 -3.45 -6.59 -20.87
C GLU A 140 -3.43 -8.05 -20.37
N GLY A 141 -4.60 -8.61 -20.05
CA GLY A 141 -4.78 -10.02 -19.69
C GLY A 141 -4.56 -10.35 -18.21
N ILE A 142 -4.32 -9.34 -17.36
CA ILE A 142 -4.16 -9.52 -15.91
C ILE A 142 -5.46 -9.33 -15.12
N GLU A 143 -6.59 -9.13 -15.78
CA GLU A 143 -7.89 -8.84 -15.15
C GLU A 143 -8.33 -9.96 -14.19
N LEU A 144 -7.98 -11.21 -14.50
CA LEU A 144 -8.21 -12.38 -13.63
C LEU A 144 -7.41 -12.36 -12.32
N LEU A 145 -6.41 -11.46 -12.23
CA LEU A 145 -5.54 -11.27 -11.08
C LEU A 145 -6.02 -10.10 -10.20
N ASN A 146 -7.29 -9.69 -10.33
CA ASN A 146 -7.91 -8.67 -9.48
C ASN A 146 -7.71 -8.99 -7.98
N GLY A 147 -7.32 -7.97 -7.22
CA GLY A 147 -7.04 -8.06 -5.78
C GLY A 147 -5.66 -8.63 -5.44
N ARG A 148 -4.83 -9.00 -6.41
CA ARG A 148 -3.53 -9.64 -6.17
C ARG A 148 -2.40 -8.64 -5.93
N TYR A 149 -1.34 -9.17 -5.32
CA TYR A 149 -0.11 -8.46 -5.03
C TYR A 149 0.97 -8.80 -6.06
N PHE A 150 1.68 -7.78 -6.55
CA PHE A 150 2.70 -7.92 -7.58
C PHE A 150 4.09 -7.48 -7.08
N SER A 151 5.11 -8.16 -7.55
CA SER A 151 6.50 -7.70 -7.45
C SER A 151 7.31 -8.25 -8.59
N ASN A 152 8.18 -7.44 -9.20
CA ASN A 152 8.92 -7.79 -10.40
C ASN A 152 7.97 -8.28 -11.52
N CYS A 153 6.90 -7.51 -11.78
CA CYS A 153 5.90 -7.77 -12.82
C CYS A 153 5.26 -9.17 -12.76
N THR A 154 5.26 -9.79 -11.57
CA THR A 154 4.72 -11.13 -11.35
C THR A 154 3.90 -11.16 -10.07
N VAL A 155 2.85 -11.97 -10.05
CA VAL A 155 2.04 -12.19 -8.84
C VAL A 155 2.90 -12.83 -7.77
N ARG A 156 2.78 -12.35 -6.54
CA ARG A 156 3.42 -12.94 -5.36
C ARG A 156 2.36 -13.28 -4.33
N GLU A 157 2.57 -14.41 -3.67
CA GLU A 157 1.78 -14.78 -2.52
C GLU A 157 2.10 -13.87 -1.34
N VAL A 158 1.05 -13.47 -0.63
CA VAL A 158 1.12 -12.69 0.60
C VAL A 158 0.81 -13.59 1.79
N TYR A 159 1.32 -13.23 2.96
CA TYR A 159 1.00 -13.94 4.20
C TYR A 159 -0.49 -13.85 4.53
N ALA A 160 -1.00 -14.83 5.30
CA ALA A 160 -2.42 -14.95 5.64
C ALA A 160 -3.02 -13.64 6.18
N LYS A 161 -2.28 -12.94 7.05
CA LYS A 161 -2.70 -11.64 7.62
C LYS A 161 -2.98 -10.54 6.59
N ALA A 162 -2.40 -10.63 5.40
CA ALA A 162 -2.56 -9.64 4.33
C ALA A 162 -3.71 -9.98 3.36
N LYS A 163 -4.37 -11.13 3.57
CA LYS A 163 -5.57 -11.58 2.86
C LYS A 163 -6.69 -12.02 3.83
N ASP A 164 -6.64 -11.49 5.06
CA ASP A 164 -7.64 -11.76 6.09
C ASP A 164 -8.87 -10.89 5.85
N ASP A 165 -10.00 -11.53 5.53
CA ASP A 165 -11.25 -10.86 5.18
C ASP A 165 -11.83 -10.04 6.34
N ALA A 166 -11.70 -10.52 7.58
CA ALA A 166 -12.24 -9.83 8.75
C ALA A 166 -11.41 -8.58 9.05
N ALA A 167 -10.09 -8.69 8.98
CA ALA A 167 -9.19 -7.55 9.15
C ALA A 167 -9.37 -6.52 8.03
N ALA A 168 -9.51 -6.95 6.77
CA ALA A 168 -9.70 -6.05 5.64
C ALA A 168 -11.01 -5.27 5.76
N LYS A 169 -12.12 -5.95 6.09
CA LYS A 169 -13.42 -5.31 6.34
C LYS A 169 -13.36 -4.34 7.52
N LYS A 170 -12.76 -4.74 8.64
CA LYS A 170 -12.62 -3.88 9.82
C LYS A 170 -11.76 -2.65 9.54
N LEU A 171 -10.70 -2.79 8.74
CA LEU A 171 -9.88 -1.68 8.27
C LEU A 171 -10.67 -0.73 7.37
N TRP A 172 -11.50 -1.26 6.48
CA TRP A 172 -12.36 -0.46 5.61
C TRP A 172 -13.32 0.42 6.44
N GLU A 173 -14.09 -0.18 7.34
CA GLU A 173 -15.05 0.53 8.19
C GLU A 173 -14.37 1.62 9.05
N LEU A 174 -13.19 1.31 9.57
CA LEU A 174 -12.38 2.29 10.29
C LEU A 174 -11.93 3.43 9.37
N SER A 175 -11.52 3.11 8.14
CA SER A 175 -11.05 4.10 7.18
C SER A 175 -12.17 5.03 6.74
N GLU A 176 -13.40 4.51 6.53
CA GLU A 176 -14.59 5.32 6.23
C GLU A 176 -14.86 6.36 7.33
N ARG A 177 -14.86 5.93 8.60
CA ARG A 177 -15.05 6.85 9.73
C ARG A 177 -13.95 7.90 9.80
N LEU A 178 -12.68 7.49 9.67
CA LEU A 178 -11.54 8.40 9.76
C LEU A 178 -11.46 9.38 8.57
N SER A 179 -12.03 9.02 7.42
CA SER A 179 -12.11 9.88 6.24
C SER A 179 -13.41 10.69 6.15
N GLY A 180 -14.35 10.52 7.08
CA GLY A 180 -15.65 11.21 7.06
C GLY A 180 -16.61 10.75 5.97
N LEU A 181 -16.47 9.50 5.49
CA LEU A 181 -17.40 8.89 4.53
C LEU A 181 -18.56 8.14 5.22
N ALA A 182 -18.43 7.88 6.52
CA ALA A 182 -19.43 7.23 7.37
C ALA A 182 -19.58 7.96 8.71
#